data_AF-A0A3C0SPZ5-F1
#
_entry.id   AF-A0A3C0SPZ5-F1
#
_cell.length_a   1.000
_cell.length_b   1.000
_cell.length_c   1.000
_cell.angle_alpha   90.00
_cell.angle_beta   90.00
_cell.angle_gamma   90.00
#
_symmetry.space_group_name_H-M   'P 1'
#
loop_
_entity.id
_entity.type
_entity.pdbx_description
1 polymer ?
#
loop_
_entity_poly.entity_id
_entity_poly.type
_entity_poly.pdbx_seq_one_letter_code
_entity_poly.pdbx_strand_id
1 'polypeptide(L)'
;MDLMTFVPEHLLILIVATYVVGVFLKKIENFQDKYITIALMVFSITFAILLTLTNTEYKRMLDAIVNAILQGILCWGVSVGINQTYKQINKQK
;
A
#
# COMPACT_ATOMS: atom_id res chain seq x y z
N MET A 1 -9.63 25.03 -2.73
CA MET A 1 -8.51 24.25 -2.18
C MET A 1 -8.38 23.03 -3.07
N ASP A 2 -7.27 22.88 -3.76
CA ASP A 2 -7.05 21.74 -4.66
C ASP A 2 -6.88 20.48 -3.82
N LEU A 3 -7.53 19.36 -4.19
CA LEU A 3 -7.38 18.11 -3.43
C LEU A 3 -5.90 17.67 -3.35
N MET A 4 -5.15 17.98 -4.41
CA MET A 4 -3.71 17.75 -4.53
C MET A 4 -2.84 18.69 -3.67
N THR A 5 -3.38 19.80 -3.15
CA THR A 5 -2.68 20.66 -2.17
C THR A 5 -2.97 20.25 -0.72
N PHE A 6 -3.99 19.44 -0.47
CA PHE A 6 -4.34 18.96 0.88
C PHE A 6 -3.72 17.60 1.21
N VAL A 7 -3.42 16.78 0.19
CA VAL A 7 -2.71 15.50 0.34
C VAL A 7 -1.46 15.51 -0.55
N PRO A 8 -0.24 15.53 0.02
CA PRO A 8 0.99 15.50 -0.75
C PRO A 8 1.05 14.28 -1.69
N GLU A 9 1.65 14.42 -2.88
CA GLU A 9 1.76 13.32 -3.86
C GLU A 9 2.38 12.05 -3.27
N HIS A 10 3.32 12.19 -2.34
CA HIS A 10 3.97 11.07 -1.67
C HIS A 10 3.04 10.31 -0.69
N LEU A 11 1.89 10.87 -0.28
CA LEU A 11 0.87 10.15 0.49
C LEU A 11 -0.08 9.37 -0.42
N LEU A 12 -0.24 9.75 -1.69
CA LEU A 12 -1.15 9.06 -2.61
C LEU A 12 -0.70 7.62 -2.86
N ILE A 13 0.62 7.40 -3.04
CA ILE A 13 1.17 6.06 -3.23
C ILE A 13 0.93 5.15 -2.01
N LEU A 14 0.93 5.73 -0.81
CA LEU A 14 0.62 5.01 0.43
C LEU A 14 -0.84 4.58 0.51
N ILE A 15 -1.78 5.40 0.04
CA ILE A 15 -3.21 5.05 -0.01
C ILE A 15 -3.41 3.80 -0.87
N VAL A 16 -2.87 3.82 -2.09
CA VAL A 16 -2.99 2.69 -3.02
C VAL A 16 -2.29 1.44 -2.47
N ALA A 17 -1.09 1.59 -1.90
CA ALA A 17 -0.37 0.48 -1.30
C ALA A 17 -1.14 -0.13 -0.11
N THR A 18 -1.73 0.71 0.75
CA THR A 18 -2.54 0.26 1.90
C THR A 18 -3.74 -0.55 1.42
N TYR A 19 -4.42 -0.12 0.35
CA TYR A 19 -5.50 -0.90 -0.25
C TYR A 19 -5.02 -2.27 -0.74
N VAL A 20 -3.89 -2.32 -1.46
CA VAL A 20 -3.31 -3.58 -1.95
C VAL A 20 -2.97 -4.53 -0.80
N VAL A 21 -2.39 -4.02 0.29
CA VAL A 21 -2.15 -4.81 1.51
C VAL A 21 -3.46 -5.30 2.13
N GLY A 22 -4.52 -4.50 2.10
CA GLY A 22 -5.84 -4.92 2.61
C GLY A 22 -6.43 -6.07 1.81
N VAL A 23 -6.33 -6.01 0.48
CA VAL A 23 -6.73 -7.11 -0.41
C VAL A 23 -5.88 -8.36 -0.17
N PHE A 24 -4.59 -8.20 0.10
CA PHE A 24 -3.70 -9.30 0.47
C PHE A 24 -4.13 -9.96 1.78
N LEU A 25 -4.27 -9.19 2.86
CA LEU A 25 -4.65 -9.70 4.18
C LEU A 25 -6.01 -10.40 4.14
N LYS A 26 -6.97 -9.87 3.36
CA LYS A 26 -8.30 -10.47 3.19
C LYS A 26 -8.28 -11.84 2.49
N LYS A 27 -7.20 -12.18 1.77
CA LYS A 27 -7.01 -13.51 1.17
C LYS A 27 -6.42 -14.52 2.13
N ILE A 28 -5.93 -14.10 3.30
CA ILE A 28 -5.36 -15.00 4.30
C ILE A 28 -6.51 -15.62 5.09
N GLU A 29 -6.72 -16.92 4.91
CA GLU A 29 -7.87 -17.67 5.43
C GLU A 29 -7.99 -17.62 6.96
N ASN A 30 -6.87 -17.45 7.67
CA ASN A 30 -6.81 -17.46 9.14
C ASN A 30 -6.72 -16.06 9.77
N PHE A 31 -6.89 -14.98 9.00
CA PHE A 31 -6.73 -13.61 9.48
C PHE A 31 -8.09 -12.93 9.65
N GLN A 32 -8.55 -12.77 10.89
CA GLN A 32 -9.89 -12.22 11.17
C GLN A 32 -10.00 -10.76 10.69
N ASP A 33 -11.16 -10.40 10.13
CA ASP A 33 -11.45 -9.05 9.62
C ASP A 33 -11.16 -7.92 10.62
N LYS A 34 -11.40 -8.16 11.91
CA LYS A 34 -11.09 -7.19 12.98
C LYS A 34 -9.60 -6.82 13.02
N TYR A 35 -8.72 -7.80 12.79
CA TYR A 35 -7.28 -7.57 12.78
C TYR A 35 -6.81 -6.92 11.48
N ILE A 36 -7.52 -7.10 10.35
CA ILE A 36 -7.20 -6.45 9.08
C ILE A 36 -7.26 -4.93 9.25
N THR A 37 -8.34 -4.43 9.84
CA THR A 37 -8.53 -2.99 10.07
C THR A 37 -7.43 -2.40 10.95
N ILE A 38 -7.08 -3.09 12.05
CA ILE A 38 -6.03 -2.63 12.96
C ILE A 38 -4.66 -2.67 12.27
N ALA A 39 -4.35 -3.74 11.54
CA ALA A 39 -3.09 -3.89 10.81
C ALA A 39 -2.92 -2.79 9.75
N LEU A 40 -3.97 -2.48 8.99
CA LEU A 40 -3.96 -1.41 7.98
C LEU A 40 -3.82 -0.02 8.61
N MET A 41 -4.47 0.21 9.75
CA MET A 41 -4.33 1.45 10.50
C MET A 41 -2.88 1.66 10.95
N VAL A 42 -2.27 0.64 11.57
CA VAL A 42 -0.86 0.71 12.00
C VAL A 42 0.05 0.89 10.79
N PHE A 43 -0.14 0.10 9.73
CA PHE A 43 0.66 0.17 8.51
C PHE A 43 0.64 1.59 7.90
N SER A 44 -0.54 2.16 7.69
CA SER A 44 -0.69 3.49 7.08
C SER A 44 -0.09 4.60 7.95
N ILE A 45 -0.30 4.57 9.28
CA ILE A 45 0.29 5.56 10.18
C ILE A 45 1.82 5.46 10.18
N THR A 46 2.37 4.24 10.27
CA THR A 46 3.82 4.03 10.28
C THR A 46 4.46 4.56 8.99
N PHE A 47 3.94 4.20 7.83
CA PHE A 47 4.50 4.66 6.56
C PHE A 47 4.31 6.16 6.34
N ALA A 48 3.20 6.76 6.79
CA ALA A 48 3.01 8.20 6.72
C ALA A 48 4.05 8.96 7.54
N ILE A 49 4.35 8.48 8.76
CA ILE A 49 5.42 9.04 9.59
C ILE A 49 6.78 8.90 8.91
N LEU A 50 7.10 7.71 8.38
CA LEU A 50 8.38 7.47 7.71
C LEU A 50 8.58 8.38 6.48
N LEU A 51 7.54 8.59 5.68
CA LEU A 51 7.57 9.47 4.50
C LEU A 51 7.65 10.96 4.84
N THR A 52 7.14 11.37 6.00
CA THR A 52 7.10 12.78 6.40
C THR A 52 8.34 13.18 7.22
N LEU A 53 9.15 12.21 7.65
CA LEU A 53 10.31 12.44 8.51
C LEU A 53 11.35 13.31 7.79
N THR A 54 11.54 14.54 8.28
CA THR A 54 12.30 15.57 7.55
C THR A 54 13.64 15.97 8.21
N ASN A 55 13.91 15.53 9.44
CA ASN A 55 15.04 16.02 10.26
C ASN A 55 16.26 15.06 10.36
N THR A 56 16.34 14.03 9.54
CA THR A 56 17.44 13.05 9.62
C THR A 56 18.46 13.26 8.50
N GLU A 57 19.76 13.20 8.82
CA GLU A 57 20.85 13.17 7.81
C GLU A 57 20.62 12.08 6.75
N TYR A 58 19.93 11.00 7.13
CA TYR A 58 19.60 9.87 6.28
C TYR A 58 18.27 10.00 5.51
N LYS A 59 17.60 11.16 5.52
CA LYS A 59 16.27 11.36 4.91
C LYS A 59 16.18 10.79 3.50
N ARG A 60 17.16 11.12 2.64
CA ARG A 60 17.14 10.70 1.23
C ARG A 60 17.18 9.16 1.08
N MET A 61 17.97 8.48 1.90
CA MET A 61 18.06 7.02 1.87
C MET A 61 16.79 6.38 2.45
N LEU A 62 16.27 6.93 3.54
CA LEU A 62 15.02 6.46 4.15
C LEU A 62 13.84 6.60 3.18
N ASP A 63 13.66 7.77 2.58
CA ASP A 63 12.62 8.03 1.58
C ASP A 63 12.73 7.06 0.39
N ALA A 64 13.95 6.81 -0.10
CA ALA A 64 14.16 5.88 -1.20
C ALA A 64 13.73 4.45 -0.84
N ILE A 65 14.11 3.98 0.35
CA ILE A 65 13.75 2.63 0.84
C ILE A 65 12.24 2.52 1.03
N VAL A 66 11.62 3.51 1.69
CA VAL A 66 10.19 3.51 1.98
C VAL A 66 9.37 3.53 0.69
N ASN A 67 9.75 4.39 -0.26
CA ASN A 67 9.11 4.41 -1.59
C ASN A 67 9.34 3.11 -2.35
N ALA A 68 10.54 2.50 -2.30
CA ALA A 68 10.79 1.21 -2.95
C ALA A 68 9.91 0.09 -2.39
N ILE A 69 9.66 0.08 -1.07
CA ILE A 69 8.74 -0.87 -0.45
C ILE A 69 7.31 -0.66 -0.96
N LEU A 70 6.83 0.59 -0.96
CA LEU A 70 5.47 0.91 -1.46
C LEU A 70 5.32 0.56 -2.95
N GLN A 71 6.32 0.85 -3.77
CA GLN A 71 6.35 0.46 -5.19
C GLN A 71 6.33 -1.06 -5.38
N GLY A 72 7.07 -1.81 -4.55
CA GLY A 72 7.04 -3.27 -4.55
C GLY A 72 5.66 -3.85 -4.23
N ILE A 73 4.97 -3.28 -3.24
CA ILE A 73 3.58 -3.63 -2.90
C ILE A 73 2.67 -3.40 -4.10
N LEU A 74 2.78 -2.25 -4.77
CA LEU A 74 1.97 -1.96 -5.97
C LEU A 74 2.25 -2.93 -7.11
N CYS A 75 3.52 -3.24 -7.38
CA CYS A 75 3.91 -4.20 -8.40
C CYS A 75 3.29 -5.58 -8.14
N TRP A 76 3.32 -6.04 -6.88
CA TRP A 76 2.63 -7.26 -6.47
C TRP A 76 1.11 -7.16 -6.68
N GLY A 77 0.49 -6.05 -6.26
CA GLY A 77 -0.95 -5.84 -6.39
C GLY A 77 -1.44 -5.90 -7.82
N VAL A 78 -0.73 -5.23 -8.74
CA VAL A 78 -1.01 -5.27 -10.17
C VAL A 78 -0.84 -6.68 -10.72
N SER A 79 0.27 -7.37 -10.38
CA SER A 79 0.55 -8.73 -10.84
C SER A 79 -0.54 -9.73 -10.41
N VAL A 80 -0.96 -9.64 -9.15
CA VAL A 80 -2.03 -10.48 -8.62
C VAL A 80 -3.39 -10.13 -9.23
N GLY A 81 -3.68 -8.84 -9.41
CA GLY A 81 -4.88 -8.37 -10.09
C GLY A 81 -4.99 -8.95 -11.50
N ILE A 82 -3.93 -8.86 -12.31
CA ILE A 82 -3.86 -9.44 -13.65
C ILE A 82 -4.12 -10.95 -13.61
N ASN A 83 -3.45 -11.68 -12.71
CA ASN A 83 -3.63 -13.13 -12.57
C ASN A 83 -5.07 -13.50 -12.18
N GLN A 84 -5.71 -12.72 -11.30
CA GLN A 84 -7.10 -12.95 -10.93
C GLN A 84 -8.07 -12.65 -12.06
N THR A 85 -7.86 -11.57 -12.80
CA THR A 85 -8.68 -11.23 -13.98
C THR A 85 -8.55 -12.30 -15.05
N TYR A 86 -7.34 -12.77 -15.33
CA TYR A 86 -7.10 -13.87 -16.28
C TYR A 86 -7.84 -15.16 -15.88
N LYS A 87 -7.72 -15.58 -14.61
CA LYS A 87 -8.43 -16.76 -14.07
C LYS A 87 -9.95 -16.62 -14.15
N GLN A 88 -10.49 -15.42 -13.94
CA GLN A 88 -11.93 -15.18 -14.03
C GLN A 88 -12.44 -15.28 -15.47
N ILE A 89 -11.74 -14.71 -16.45
CA ILE A 89 -12.09 -14.80 -17.87
C ILE A 89 -12.09 -16.26 -18.34
N ASN A 90 -11.09 -17.03 -17.93
CA ASN A 90 -10.98 -18.44 -18.34
C ASN A 90 -11.95 -19.37 -17.61
N LYS A 91 -12.55 -18.96 -16.48
CA LYS A 91 -13.62 -19.71 -15.80
C LYS A 91 -15.00 -19.51 -16.43
N GLN A 92 -15.17 -18.44 -17.20
CA GLN A 92 -16.42 -18.15 -17.92
C GLN A 92 -16.46 -18.76 -19.32
N LYS A 93 -15.38 -19.43 -19.75
CA LYS A 93 -15.37 -20.35 -20.89
C LYS A 93 -15.53 -21.78 -20.38
#